data_AF-A0A0Q7B8K7-F1
#
_entry.id   AF-A0A0Q7B8K7-F1
#
_cell.length_a   1.000
_cell.length_b   1.000
_cell.length_c   1.000
_cell.angle_alpha   90.00
_cell.angle_beta   90.00
_cell.angle_gamma   90.00
#
_symmetry.space_group_name_H-M   'P 1'
#
loop_
_entity.id
_entity.type
_entity.pdbx_description
1 polymer ?
#
loop_
_entity_poly.entity_id
_entity_poly.type
_entity_poly.pdbx_seq_one_letter_code
_entity_poly.pdbx_strand_id
1 'polypeptide(L)'
;MGRLSPEKGPEIFVRAALMLKARMPEAHAVLVGEGPMHGELQSLVHRFGLAGQVHLAGVCHDMPALYGELDVLVCCSHTEAMPLALMEAMACGLPAVATRVGGVPDIVEQGATGWLVAPCDFDAIGYCCARLLADPDLRRSTGARARQRAVQRLGLGASAAGVSALLERLGRPAAPHQLSGADTRSGKAPRPSRTGTS
;
A
#
# COMPACT_ATOMS: atom_id res chain seq x y z
N MET A 1 2.53 11.01 5.67
CA MET A 1 1.20 11.47 5.22
C MET A 1 0.16 10.49 5.72
N GLY A 2 -0.93 10.96 6.30
CA GLY A 2 -2.05 10.13 6.76
C GLY A 2 -2.19 10.10 8.28
N ARG A 3 -3.02 9.19 8.78
CA ARG A 3 -3.30 9.07 10.22
C ARG A 3 -2.01 8.77 11.01
N LEU A 4 -1.80 9.49 12.11
CA LEU A 4 -0.69 9.25 13.04
C LEU A 4 -1.09 8.17 14.05
N SER A 5 -1.14 6.93 13.58
CA SER A 5 -1.57 5.75 14.34
C SER A 5 -0.57 4.60 14.23
N PRO A 6 -0.57 3.64 15.19
CA PRO A 6 0.44 2.60 15.25
C PRO A 6 0.57 1.81 13.96
N GLU A 7 -0.54 1.47 13.29
CA GLU A 7 -0.51 0.73 12.03
C GLU A 7 0.21 1.47 10.88
N LYS A 8 0.29 2.82 10.97
CA LYS A 8 0.96 3.67 9.98
C LYS A 8 2.45 3.85 10.24
N GLY A 9 2.95 3.46 11.42
CA GLY A 9 4.36 3.46 11.79
C GLY A 9 5.07 4.83 11.80
N PRO A 10 4.42 5.97 12.11
CA PRO A 10 5.07 7.29 12.03
C PRO A 10 6.33 7.42 12.92
N GLU A 11 6.45 6.63 13.99
CA GLU A 11 7.62 6.55 14.85
C GLU A 11 8.84 5.96 14.13
N ILE A 12 8.63 5.08 13.16
CA ILE A 12 9.69 4.54 12.29
C ILE A 12 10.27 5.67 11.45
N PHE A 13 9.42 6.58 10.94
CA PHE A 13 9.87 7.74 10.18
C PHE A 13 10.70 8.71 11.04
N VAL A 14 10.28 8.97 12.29
CA VAL A 14 11.07 9.79 13.23
C VAL A 14 12.43 9.15 13.51
N ARG A 15 12.50 7.82 13.67
CA ARG A 15 13.77 7.10 13.84
C ARG A 15 14.64 7.17 12.59
N ALA A 16 14.06 7.04 11.39
CA ALA A 16 14.80 7.17 10.14
C ALA A 16 15.40 8.58 9.97
N ALA A 17 14.74 9.62 10.52
CA ALA A 17 15.25 10.98 10.50
C ALA A 17 16.54 11.17 11.34
N LEU A 18 16.81 10.33 12.35
CA LEU A 18 18.11 10.34 13.05
C LEU A 18 19.26 10.06 12.09
N MET A 19 19.09 9.01 11.31
CA MET A 19 20.08 8.60 10.32
C MET A 19 20.21 9.66 9.23
N LEU A 20 19.08 10.20 8.77
CA LEU A 20 19.06 11.25 7.76
C LEU A 20 19.80 12.50 8.23
N LYS A 21 19.54 12.96 9.46
CA LYS A 21 20.24 14.11 10.07
C LYS A 21 21.76 13.93 10.09
N ALA A 22 22.25 12.73 10.38
CA ALA A 22 23.68 12.45 10.43
C ALA A 22 24.37 12.56 9.05
N ARG A 23 23.63 12.29 7.96
CA ARG A 23 24.16 12.32 6.58
C ARG A 23 23.82 13.60 5.82
N MET A 24 22.68 14.19 6.12
CA MET A 24 22.05 15.31 5.41
C MET A 24 21.43 16.27 6.45
N PRO A 25 22.23 17.08 7.16
CA PRO A 25 21.74 17.92 8.26
C PRO A 25 20.73 19.00 7.85
N GLU A 26 20.75 19.38 6.57
CA GLU A 26 19.82 20.33 5.93
C GLU A 26 18.48 19.68 5.52
N ALA A 27 18.37 18.35 5.61
CA ALA A 27 17.14 17.66 5.24
C ALA A 27 16.07 17.82 6.33
N HIS A 28 14.86 18.17 5.89
CA HIS A 28 13.69 18.24 6.76
C HIS A 28 12.74 17.07 6.50
N ALA A 29 12.12 16.60 7.56
CA ALA A 29 11.15 15.52 7.55
C ALA A 29 9.80 16.06 8.05
N VAL A 30 8.75 15.91 7.27
CA VAL A 30 7.42 16.45 7.59
C VAL A 30 6.41 15.31 7.75
N LEU A 31 5.77 15.26 8.91
CA LEU A 31 4.64 14.40 9.22
C LEU A 31 3.36 15.22 9.07
N VAL A 32 2.59 14.93 8.02
CA VAL A 32 1.28 15.55 7.79
C VAL A 32 0.17 14.56 8.08
N GLY A 33 -0.78 15.00 8.90
CA GLY A 33 -1.91 14.27 9.42
C GLY A 33 -2.03 14.42 10.93
N GLU A 34 -3.05 13.78 11.48
CA GLU A 34 -3.33 13.75 12.92
C GLU A 34 -3.62 12.33 13.38
N GLY A 35 -3.53 12.10 14.68
CA GLY A 35 -3.85 10.80 15.26
C GLY A 35 -3.40 10.63 16.70
N PRO A 36 -3.73 9.48 17.31
CA PRO A 36 -3.48 9.21 18.71
C PRO A 36 -1.99 9.25 19.10
N MET A 37 -1.07 9.07 18.15
CA MET A 37 0.36 9.08 18.41
C MET A 37 0.99 10.49 18.44
N HIS A 38 0.23 11.56 18.22
CA HIS A 38 0.80 12.92 18.13
C HIS A 38 1.73 13.27 19.31
N GLY A 39 1.26 13.07 20.55
CA GLY A 39 2.06 13.36 21.75
C GLY A 39 3.29 12.47 21.92
N GLU A 40 3.19 11.19 21.52
CA GLU A 40 4.33 10.27 21.52
C GLU A 40 5.39 10.70 20.50
N LEU A 41 4.97 11.06 19.29
CA LEU A 41 5.86 11.52 18.23
C LEU A 41 6.56 12.82 18.62
N GLN A 42 5.84 13.79 19.20
CA GLN A 42 6.44 15.02 19.73
C GLN A 42 7.51 14.71 20.79
N SER A 43 7.23 13.77 21.69
CA SER A 43 8.17 13.32 22.71
C SER A 43 9.41 12.64 22.11
N LEU A 44 9.23 11.81 21.07
CA LEU A 44 10.33 11.17 20.34
C LEU A 44 11.21 12.20 19.63
N VAL A 45 10.62 13.18 18.94
CA VAL A 45 11.34 14.26 18.26
C VAL A 45 12.20 15.04 19.26
N HIS A 46 11.65 15.39 20.43
CA HIS A 46 12.41 16.05 21.49
C HIS A 46 13.53 15.17 22.05
N ARG A 47 13.22 13.92 22.39
CA ARG A 47 14.18 12.95 22.94
C ARG A 47 15.39 12.75 22.02
N PHE A 48 15.16 12.76 20.71
CA PHE A 48 16.20 12.57 19.71
C PHE A 48 16.85 13.87 19.23
N GLY A 49 16.49 15.02 19.81
CA GLY A 49 17.05 16.32 19.43
C GLY A 49 16.75 16.68 17.97
N LEU A 50 15.60 16.26 17.44
CA LEU A 50 15.20 16.42 16.04
C LEU A 50 14.27 17.62 15.80
N ALA A 51 14.01 18.46 16.81
CA ALA A 51 13.05 19.56 16.71
C ALA A 51 13.33 20.57 15.59
N GLY A 52 14.58 20.70 15.14
CA GLY A 52 14.94 21.55 13.99
C GLY A 52 14.76 20.88 12.62
N GLN A 53 14.59 19.55 12.57
CA GLN A 53 14.54 18.76 11.33
C GLN A 53 13.19 18.07 11.11
N VAL A 54 12.49 17.67 12.17
CA VAL A 54 11.23 16.91 12.08
C VAL A 54 10.05 17.80 12.49
N HIS A 55 9.11 17.96 11.56
CA HIS A 55 7.95 18.84 11.70
C HIS A 55 6.66 18.03 11.73
N LEU A 56 5.88 18.17 12.80
CA LEU A 56 4.52 17.65 12.88
C LEU A 56 3.58 18.76 12.38
N ALA A 57 3.22 18.70 11.10
CA ALA A 57 2.52 19.80 10.43
C ALA A 57 0.99 19.77 10.58
N GLY A 58 0.44 18.76 11.26
CA GLY A 58 -1.00 18.56 11.40
C GLY A 58 -1.67 18.27 10.07
N VAL A 59 -2.96 18.57 9.95
CA VAL A 59 -3.74 18.32 8.73
C VAL A 59 -3.42 19.34 7.64
N CYS A 60 -3.14 18.87 6.42
CA CYS A 60 -3.07 19.69 5.22
C CYS A 60 -4.28 19.40 4.32
N HIS A 61 -4.89 20.45 3.77
CA HIS A 61 -6.04 20.33 2.87
C HIS A 61 -5.64 20.41 1.39
N ASP A 62 -4.57 21.12 1.05
CA ASP A 62 -4.06 21.24 -0.31
C ASP A 62 -2.92 20.22 -0.54
N MET A 63 -3.32 18.96 -0.67
CA MET A 63 -2.39 17.85 -0.88
C MET A 63 -1.58 17.98 -2.18
N PRO A 64 -2.16 18.38 -3.34
CA PRO A 64 -1.39 18.57 -4.56
C PRO A 64 -0.28 19.62 -4.42
N ALA A 65 -0.57 20.78 -3.81
CA ALA A 65 0.46 21.78 -3.55
C ALA A 65 1.54 21.24 -2.62
N LEU A 66 1.13 20.58 -1.52
CA LEU A 66 2.06 19.96 -0.59
C LEU A 66 2.98 18.94 -1.29
N TYR A 67 2.45 18.06 -2.13
CA TYR A 67 3.29 17.10 -2.87
C TYR A 67 4.29 17.78 -3.81
N GLY A 68 3.96 18.95 -4.36
CA GLY A 68 4.88 19.73 -5.18
C GLY A 68 6.10 20.28 -4.42
N GLU A 69 5.98 20.43 -3.10
CA GLU A 69 7.03 20.96 -2.21
C GLU A 69 7.91 19.86 -1.58
N LEU A 70 7.62 18.58 -1.85
CA LEU A 70 8.37 17.46 -1.29
C LEU A 70 9.37 16.90 -2.30
N ASP A 71 10.46 16.33 -1.79
CA ASP A 71 11.44 15.62 -2.61
C ASP A 71 11.20 14.11 -2.68
N VAL A 72 10.76 13.52 -1.56
CA VAL A 72 10.62 12.08 -1.38
C VAL A 72 9.41 11.80 -0.50
N LEU A 73 8.59 10.82 -0.87
CA LEU A 73 7.54 10.31 0.01
C LEU A 73 8.03 9.08 0.76
N VAL A 74 7.77 9.02 2.07
CA VAL A 74 7.98 7.81 2.88
C VAL A 74 6.65 7.20 3.34
N CYS A 75 6.48 5.89 3.11
CA CYS A 75 5.38 5.08 3.62
C CYS A 75 5.95 3.96 4.50
N CYS A 76 5.91 4.13 5.82
CA CYS A 76 6.56 3.22 6.78
C CYS A 76 5.57 2.32 7.54
N SER A 77 4.38 2.11 6.98
CA SER A 77 3.29 1.40 7.63
C SER A 77 3.59 -0.08 7.85
N HIS A 78 2.97 -0.67 8.88
CA HIS A 78 3.08 -2.11 9.14
C HIS A 78 2.12 -2.94 8.29
N THR A 79 1.04 -2.32 7.83
CA THR A 79 0.03 -2.95 6.99
C THR A 79 -0.59 -1.93 6.05
N GLU A 80 -0.78 -2.33 4.78
CA GLU A 80 -1.43 -1.51 3.76
C GLU A 80 -2.15 -2.41 2.76
N ALA A 81 -3.44 -2.17 2.51
CA ALA A 81 -4.14 -2.80 1.40
C ALA A 81 -3.90 -2.02 0.10
N MET A 82 -4.25 -0.74 0.11
CA MET A 82 -4.07 0.17 -1.01
C MET A 82 -3.78 1.58 -0.48
N PRO A 83 -2.50 1.94 -0.28
CA PRO A 83 -2.10 3.22 0.31
C PRO A 83 -2.34 4.37 -0.66
N LEU A 84 -3.49 5.05 -0.54
CA LEU A 84 -3.88 6.16 -1.41
C LEU A 84 -2.82 7.28 -1.43
N ALA A 85 -2.35 7.72 -0.26
CA ALA A 85 -1.33 8.77 -0.16
C ALA A 85 -0.01 8.43 -0.87
N LEU A 86 0.34 7.14 -0.95
CA LEU A 86 1.49 6.66 -1.71
C LEU A 86 1.27 6.82 -3.21
N MET A 87 0.11 6.40 -3.70
CA MET A 87 -0.21 6.49 -5.11
C MET A 87 -0.41 7.94 -5.58
N GLU A 88 -1.02 8.79 -4.75
CA GLU A 88 -1.17 10.23 -4.99
C GLU A 88 0.19 10.92 -5.14
N ALA A 89 1.10 10.71 -4.18
CA ALA A 89 2.46 11.24 -4.24
C ALA A 89 3.21 10.77 -5.49
N MET A 90 3.12 9.48 -5.81
CA MET A 90 3.72 8.93 -7.02
C MET A 90 3.13 9.57 -8.27
N ALA A 91 1.81 9.78 -8.34
CA ALA A 91 1.16 10.49 -9.45
C ALA A 91 1.64 11.95 -9.57
N CYS A 92 1.94 12.60 -8.44
CA CYS A 92 2.60 13.90 -8.41
C CYS A 92 4.09 13.85 -8.81
N GLY A 93 4.65 12.68 -9.11
CA GLY A 93 6.03 12.52 -9.57
C GLY A 93 7.05 12.42 -8.43
N LEU A 94 6.61 12.11 -7.21
CA LEU A 94 7.52 11.84 -6.10
C LEU A 94 8.03 10.40 -6.15
N PRO A 95 9.35 10.17 -6.03
CA PRO A 95 9.85 8.85 -5.73
C PRO A 95 9.43 8.44 -4.31
N ALA A 96 9.16 7.15 -4.14
CA ALA A 96 8.71 6.60 -2.87
C ALA A 96 9.80 5.76 -2.18
N VAL A 97 9.87 5.82 -0.86
CA VAL A 97 10.53 4.83 -0.02
C VAL A 97 9.44 4.21 0.86
N ALA A 98 9.19 2.92 0.70
CA ALA A 98 8.05 2.28 1.34
C ALA A 98 8.41 0.92 1.97
N THR A 99 7.75 0.56 3.06
CA THR A 99 7.88 -0.77 3.65
C THR A 99 7.23 -1.82 2.76
N ARG A 100 7.87 -2.98 2.64
CA ARG A 100 7.39 -4.10 1.84
C ARG A 100 6.28 -4.87 2.58
N VAL A 101 5.09 -4.27 2.68
CA VAL A 101 3.92 -4.83 3.36
C VAL A 101 2.69 -4.81 2.47
N GLY A 102 1.79 -5.78 2.67
CA GLY A 102 0.49 -5.85 1.98
C GLY A 102 0.57 -5.57 0.47
N GLY A 103 -0.23 -4.64 -0.03
CA GLY A 103 -0.29 -4.26 -1.45
C GLY A 103 0.80 -3.28 -1.92
N VAL A 104 1.72 -2.83 -1.06
CA VAL A 104 2.78 -1.88 -1.44
C VAL A 104 3.67 -2.40 -2.58
N PRO A 105 4.10 -3.68 -2.63
CA PRO A 105 4.95 -4.19 -3.72
C PRO A 105 4.27 -4.21 -5.09
N ASP A 106 2.93 -4.18 -5.12
CA ASP A 106 2.17 -4.03 -6.35
C ASP A 106 2.21 -2.59 -6.87
N ILE A 107 2.41 -1.61 -5.98
CA ILE A 107 2.43 -0.19 -6.33
C ILE A 107 3.84 0.29 -6.63
N VAL A 108 4.84 -0.10 -5.83
CA VAL A 108 6.22 0.37 -5.95
C VAL A 108 7.11 -0.71 -6.56
N GLU A 109 7.81 -0.36 -7.63
CA GLU A 109 8.79 -1.23 -8.27
C GLU A 109 10.20 -0.92 -7.78
N GLN A 110 10.86 -1.93 -7.21
CA GLN A 110 12.17 -1.81 -6.55
C GLN A 110 13.23 -1.18 -7.47
N GLY A 111 13.78 -0.05 -7.04
CA GLY A 111 14.80 0.73 -7.77
C GLY A 111 14.27 1.46 -9.01
N ALA A 112 13.02 1.21 -9.40
CA ALA A 112 12.42 1.79 -10.60
C ALA A 112 11.48 2.96 -10.30
N THR A 113 10.54 2.78 -9.40
CA THR A 113 9.62 3.87 -8.99
C THR A 113 9.84 4.29 -7.54
N GLY A 114 10.79 3.64 -6.86
CA GLY A 114 11.08 3.84 -5.46
C GLY A 114 11.87 2.68 -4.87
N TRP A 115 11.94 2.63 -3.54
CA TRP A 115 12.59 1.55 -2.80
C TRP A 115 11.61 0.90 -1.84
N LEU A 116 11.61 -0.43 -1.86
CA LEU A 116 10.94 -1.30 -0.90
C LEU A 116 11.94 -1.75 0.15
N VAL A 117 11.70 -1.38 1.40
CA VAL A 117 12.51 -1.76 2.56
C VAL A 117 11.80 -2.78 3.43
N ALA A 118 12.52 -3.46 4.32
CA ALA A 118 11.89 -4.33 5.31
C ALA A 118 11.06 -3.49 6.32
N PRO A 119 9.96 -4.02 6.88
CA PRO A 119 9.26 -3.36 7.97
C PRO A 119 10.20 -3.07 9.15
N CYS A 120 10.00 -1.93 9.82
CA CYS A 120 10.81 -1.47 10.95
C CYS A 120 12.29 -1.15 10.64
N ASP A 121 12.76 -1.30 9.40
CA ASP A 121 14.13 -0.98 9.01
C ASP A 121 14.31 0.52 8.74
N PHE A 122 14.35 1.30 9.83
CA PHE A 122 14.49 2.75 9.78
C PHE A 122 15.84 3.20 9.19
N ASP A 123 16.88 2.38 9.29
CA ASP A 123 18.18 2.67 8.69
C ASP A 123 18.12 2.55 7.16
N ALA A 124 17.49 1.50 6.62
CA ALA A 124 17.28 1.39 5.18
C ALA A 124 16.40 2.52 4.64
N ILE A 125 15.38 2.96 5.38
CA ILE A 125 14.56 4.13 5.03
C ILE A 125 15.44 5.37 4.91
N GLY A 126 16.19 5.70 5.97
CA GLY A 126 17.08 6.86 5.98
C GLY A 126 18.09 6.83 4.82
N TYR A 127 18.59 5.65 4.47
CA TYR A 127 19.61 5.48 3.43
C TYR A 127 19.02 5.73 2.04
N CYS A 128 17.85 5.18 1.76
CA CYS A 128 17.17 5.40 0.50
C CYS A 128 16.79 6.88 0.32
N CYS A 129 16.30 7.52 1.40
CA CYS A 129 16.02 8.95 1.40
C CYS A 129 17.29 9.78 1.14
N ALA A 130 18.38 9.52 1.86
CA ALA A 130 19.64 10.25 1.68
C ALA A 130 20.16 10.09 0.24
N ARG A 131 20.08 8.89 -0.33
CA ARG A 131 20.50 8.62 -1.71
C ARG A 131 19.70 9.43 -2.73
N LEU A 132 18.38 9.49 -2.56
CA LEU A 132 17.49 10.29 -3.41
C LEU A 132 17.72 11.79 -3.27
N LEU A 133 17.99 12.26 -2.05
CA LEU A 133 18.25 13.68 -1.81
C LEU A 133 19.60 14.12 -2.38
N ALA A 134 20.61 13.25 -2.31
CA ALA A 134 21.97 13.51 -2.82
C ALA A 134 22.09 13.47 -4.35
N ASP A 135 21.19 12.79 -5.06
CA ASP A 135 21.21 12.66 -6.51
C ASP A 135 19.91 13.18 -7.14
N PRO A 136 19.87 14.45 -7.58
CA PRO A 136 18.69 15.05 -8.21
C PRO A 136 18.27 14.37 -9.52
N ASP A 137 19.19 13.81 -10.29
CA ASP A 137 18.88 13.13 -11.56
C ASP A 137 18.22 11.77 -11.31
N LEU A 138 18.74 11.01 -10.35
CA LEU A 138 18.09 9.80 -9.86
C LEU A 138 16.70 10.12 -9.30
N ARG A 139 16.57 11.20 -8.52
CA ARG A 139 15.29 11.63 -7.94
C ARG A 139 14.25 11.95 -9.02
N ARG A 140 14.60 12.80 -9.98
CA ARG A 140 13.73 13.18 -11.10
C ARG A 140 13.34 11.99 -11.97
N SER A 141 14.30 11.16 -12.37
CA SER A 141 14.04 10.00 -13.24
C SER A 141 13.19 8.94 -12.53
N THR A 142 13.41 8.71 -11.24
CA THR A 142 12.58 7.80 -10.43
C THR A 142 11.17 8.35 -10.24
N GLY A 143 11.05 9.64 -9.96
CA GLY A 143 9.76 10.34 -9.85
C GLY A 143 8.93 10.28 -11.14
N ALA A 144 9.56 10.50 -12.31
CA ALA A 144 8.89 10.38 -13.60
C ALA A 144 8.32 8.97 -13.85
N ARG A 145 9.10 7.93 -13.53
CA ARG A 145 8.66 6.53 -13.64
C ARG A 145 7.55 6.22 -12.61
N ALA A 146 7.65 6.75 -11.40
CA ALA A 146 6.62 6.63 -10.38
C ALA A 146 5.29 7.24 -10.84
N ARG A 147 5.32 8.43 -11.45
CA ARG A 147 4.15 9.06 -12.06
C ARG A 147 3.52 8.21 -13.13
N GLN A 148 4.32 7.75 -14.09
CA GLN A 148 3.82 6.89 -15.17
C GLN A 148 3.13 5.64 -14.61
N ARG A 149 3.76 4.95 -13.66
CA ARG A 149 3.22 3.75 -13.02
C ARG A 149 1.93 4.05 -12.24
N ALA A 150 1.92 5.11 -11.45
CA ALA A 150 0.76 5.52 -10.67
C ALA A 150 -0.42 5.83 -11.58
N VAL A 151 -0.24 6.62 -12.65
CA VAL A 151 -1.31 6.93 -13.62
C VAL A 151 -1.85 5.66 -14.31
N GLN A 152 -0.97 4.72 -14.66
CA GLN A 152 -1.37 3.44 -15.25
C GLN A 152 -2.17 2.55 -14.28
N ARG A 153 -1.74 2.48 -13.01
CA ARG A 153 -2.38 1.64 -11.97
C ARG A 153 -3.63 2.27 -11.36
N LEU A 154 -3.65 3.60 -11.20
CA LEU A 154 -4.78 4.40 -10.72
C LEU A 154 -5.80 4.71 -11.81
N GLY A 155 -5.55 4.32 -13.06
CA GLY A 155 -6.51 4.42 -14.15
C GLY A 155 -7.74 3.57 -13.87
N LEU A 156 -8.67 4.08 -13.05
CA LEU A 156 -9.90 3.41 -12.62
C LEU A 156 -10.74 2.94 -13.81
N GLY A 157 -10.62 3.59 -14.98
CA GLY A 157 -11.33 3.19 -16.20
C GLY A 157 -11.07 1.74 -16.62
N ALA A 158 -9.82 1.26 -16.57
CA ALA A 158 -9.51 -0.10 -16.97
C ALA A 158 -9.96 -1.14 -15.92
N SER A 159 -9.73 -0.84 -14.63
CA SER A 159 -10.11 -1.73 -13.53
C SER A 159 -11.63 -1.80 -13.33
N ALA A 160 -12.34 -0.68 -13.42
CA ALA A 160 -13.80 -0.63 -13.31
C ALA A 160 -14.48 -1.35 -14.47
N ALA A 161 -13.98 -1.19 -15.70
CA ALA A 161 -14.51 -1.91 -16.86
C ALA A 161 -14.34 -3.44 -16.71
N GLY A 162 -13.19 -3.90 -16.24
CA GLY A 162 -12.94 -5.33 -16.00
C GLY A 162 -13.85 -5.92 -14.91
N VAL A 163 -14.03 -5.21 -13.80
CA VAL A 163 -14.92 -5.64 -12.71
C VAL A 163 -16.38 -5.60 -13.15
N SER A 164 -16.82 -4.54 -13.86
CA SER A 164 -18.18 -4.44 -14.42
C SER A 164 -18.47 -5.61 -15.37
N ALA A 165 -17.57 -5.88 -16.32
CA ALA A 165 -17.71 -6.99 -17.27
C ALA A 165 -17.75 -8.36 -16.57
N LEU A 166 -16.98 -8.55 -15.49
CA LEU A 166 -17.04 -9.77 -14.69
C LEU A 166 -18.38 -9.91 -13.97
N LEU A 167 -18.86 -8.86 -13.31
CA LEU A 167 -20.14 -8.86 -12.59
C LEU A 167 -21.31 -9.06 -13.56
N GLU A 168 -21.29 -8.41 -14.72
CA GLU A 168 -22.25 -8.64 -15.80
C GLU A 168 -22.25 -10.09 -16.27
N ARG A 169 -21.06 -10.71 -16.42
CA ARG A 169 -20.94 -12.11 -16.82
C ARG A 169 -21.48 -13.06 -15.76
N LEU A 170 -21.20 -12.80 -14.49
CA LEU A 170 -21.68 -13.63 -13.36
C LEU A 170 -23.18 -13.42 -13.07
N GLY A 171 -23.70 -12.22 -13.34
CA GLY A 171 -25.12 -11.89 -13.19
C GLY A 171 -26.02 -12.43 -14.29
N ARG A 172 -25.45 -12.99 -15.38
CA ARG A 172 -26.24 -13.70 -16.39
C ARG A 172 -26.77 -15.01 -15.81
N PRO A 173 -28.07 -15.30 -15.94
CA PRO A 173 -28.62 -16.58 -15.51
C PRO A 173 -27.89 -17.69 -16.25
N ALA A 174 -27.41 -18.69 -15.50
CA ALA A 174 -26.84 -19.89 -16.10
C ALA A 174 -27.88 -20.50 -17.05
N ALA A 175 -27.45 -20.88 -18.26
CA ALA A 175 -28.30 -21.67 -19.14
C ALA A 175 -28.79 -22.88 -18.34
N PRO A 176 -30.10 -23.21 -18.39
CA PRO A 176 -30.65 -24.29 -17.59
C PRO A 176 -29.83 -25.54 -17.84
N HIS A 177 -29.15 -26.00 -16.79
CA HIS A 177 -28.41 -27.25 -16.81
C HIS A 177 -29.47 -28.33 -17.03
N GLN A 178 -29.56 -28.87 -18.25
CA GLN A 178 -30.37 -30.05 -18.51
C GLN A 178 -29.72 -31.19 -17.72
N LEU A 179 -30.18 -31.40 -16.48
CA LEU A 179 -29.97 -32.64 -15.78
C LEU A 179 -30.71 -33.70 -16.61
N SER A 180 -29.95 -34.42 -17.43
CA SER A 180 -30.44 -35.52 -18.26
C SER A 180 -31.16 -36.52 -17.36
N GLY A 181 -32.49 -36.54 -17.45
CA GLY A 181 -33.33 -37.55 -16.86
C GLY A 181 -33.18 -38.87 -17.62
N ALA A 182 -32.45 -39.81 -17.02
CA ALA A 182 -32.57 -41.24 -17.22
C ALA A 182 -32.13 -41.85 -15.87
N ASP A 183 -32.98 -42.52 -15.10
CA ASP A 183 -33.57 -43.78 -15.49
C ASP A 183 -34.86 -44.04 -14.70
N THR A 184 -35.99 -44.13 -15.40
CA THR A 184 -37.21 -44.76 -14.90
C THR A 184 -37.34 -46.12 -15.57
N ARG A 185 -37.20 -47.20 -14.81
CA ARG A 185 -37.92 -48.45 -15.12
C ARG A 185 -38.22 -49.27 -13.88
N SER A 186 -39.51 -49.23 -13.54
CA SER A 186 -40.26 -50.11 -12.65
C SER A 186 -40.26 -51.56 -13.15
N GLY A 187 -40.14 -52.51 -12.21
CA GLY A 187 -40.35 -53.94 -12.44
C GLY A 187 -40.60 -54.67 -11.12
N LYS A 188 -41.88 -54.97 -10.85
CA LYS A 188 -42.46 -55.50 -9.60
C LYS A 188 -42.12 -56.99 -9.37
N ALA A 189 -42.03 -57.38 -8.09
CA ALA A 189 -41.66 -58.69 -7.49
C ALA A 189 -42.62 -59.87 -7.80
N PRO A 190 -42.32 -61.14 -7.40
CA PRO A 190 -42.53 -61.57 -6.00
C PRO A 190 -41.54 -62.61 -5.41
N ARG A 191 -41.57 -62.73 -4.08
CA ARG A 191 -40.95 -63.79 -3.24
C ARG A 191 -41.47 -65.20 -3.58
N PRO A 192 -40.74 -66.25 -3.17
CA PRO A 192 -41.32 -67.16 -2.19
C PRO A 192 -40.38 -67.53 -1.02
N SER A 193 -41.03 -68.06 0.02
CA SER A 193 -40.55 -68.45 1.34
C SER A 193 -39.92 -69.86 1.40
N ARG A 194 -39.12 -70.10 2.45
CA ARG A 194 -39.14 -71.25 3.41
C ARG A 194 -37.72 -71.59 3.91
N THR A 195 -37.45 -71.39 5.20
CA THR A 195 -37.39 -72.38 6.33
C THR A 195 -35.99 -72.97 6.55
N GLY A 196 -35.54 -73.00 7.81
CA GLY A 196 -34.55 -73.98 8.26
C GLY A 196 -33.53 -73.46 9.26
N THR A 197 -33.87 -73.62 10.54
CA THR A 197 -32.98 -73.84 11.69
C THR A 197 -31.72 -74.65 11.38
N SER A 198 -30.58 -74.18 11.87
CA SER A 198 -29.80 -74.83 12.95
C SER A 198 -28.72 -73.89 13.48
#